data_AF-A0A661TAI5-F1
#
_entry.id   AF-A0A661TAI5-F1
#
_cell.length_a   1.000
_cell.length_b   1.000
_cell.length_c   1.000
_cell.angle_alpha   90.00
_cell.angle_beta   90.00
_cell.angle_gamma   90.00
#
_symmetry.space_group_name_H-M   'P 1'
#
loop_
_entity.id
_entity.type
_entity.pdbx_description
1 polymer ?
#
loop_
_entity_poly.entity_id
_entity_poly.type
_entity_poly.pdbx_seq_one_letter_code
_entity_poly.pdbx_strand_id
1 'polypeptide(L)'
;MVNDMDAKIINREIMLGLIKIHILYHAGKGPVVGQWMLRELAGHGYEISPGTMYPLLQRMEKNGWLRCEVAPEGGARARKSYYLTDRGR
;
A
#
# COMPACT_ATOMS: atom_id res chain seq x y z
N MET A 1 25.59 -19.44 8.44
CA MET A 1 24.88 -19.59 7.16
C MET A 1 23.44 -19.19 7.42
N VAL A 2 22.96 -18.09 6.84
CA VAL A 2 21.54 -17.72 6.91
C VAL A 2 20.77 -18.76 6.08
N ASN A 3 19.74 -19.39 6.66
CA ASN A 3 18.91 -20.35 5.93
C ASN A 3 18.15 -19.61 4.82
N ASP A 4 17.96 -20.21 3.65
CA ASP A 4 17.27 -19.59 2.50
C ASP A 4 15.83 -19.14 2.85
N MET A 5 15.21 -19.84 3.81
CA MET A 5 13.91 -19.45 4.37
C MET A 5 13.97 -18.12 5.13
N ASP A 6 15.03 -17.89 5.91
CA ASP A 6 15.22 -16.65 6.67
C ASP A 6 15.47 -15.48 5.73
N ALA A 7 16.27 -15.68 4.68
CA ALA A 7 16.55 -14.66 3.68
C ALA A 7 15.27 -14.20 2.95
N LYS A 8 14.38 -15.13 2.60
CA LYS A 8 13.07 -14.82 1.98
C LYS A 8 12.15 -14.03 2.92
N ILE A 9 12.11 -14.40 4.21
CA ILE A 9 11.31 -13.70 5.21
C ILE A 9 11.83 -12.27 5.39
N ILE A 10 13.14 -12.12 5.59
CA ILE A 10 13.80 -10.82 5.75
C ILE A 10 13.53 -9.92 4.54
N ASN A 11 13.72 -10.44 3.32
CA ASN A 11 13.45 -9.69 2.11
C ASN A 11 11.99 -9.22 2.04
N ARG A 12 11.04 -10.11 2.34
CA ARG A 12 9.62 -9.76 2.35
C ARG A 12 9.29 -8.69 3.39
N GLU A 13 9.86 -8.76 4.59
CA GLU A 13 9.65 -7.76 5.64
C GLU A 13 10.19 -6.39 5.24
N ILE A 14 11.42 -6.34 4.73
CA ILE A 14 12.06 -5.11 4.26
C ILE A 14 11.25 -4.52 3.10
N MET A 15 10.89 -5.32 2.09
CA MET A 15 10.11 -4.88 0.93
C MET A 15 8.75 -4.31 1.35
N LEU A 16 8.03 -4.97 2.26
CA LEU A 16 6.76 -4.45 2.76
C LEU A 16 6.93 -3.15 3.56
N GLY A 17 8.06 -2.96 4.23
CA GLY A 17 8.43 -1.69 4.86
C GLY A 17 8.58 -0.57 3.83
N LEU A 18 9.37 -0.81 2.79
CA LEU A 18 9.61 0.17 1.72
C LEU A 18 8.33 0.54 0.97
N ILE A 19 7.47 -0.45 0.66
CA ILE A 19 6.19 -0.21 0.00
C ILE A 19 5.28 0.69 0.86
N LYS A 20 5.23 0.48 2.18
CA LYS A 20 4.45 1.35 3.08
C LYS A 20 4.96 2.79 3.03
N ILE A 21 6.27 2.98 3.12
CA ILE A 21 6.89 4.32 3.04
C ILE A 21 6.52 4.99 1.72
N HIS A 22 6.60 4.25 0.62
CA HIS A 22 6.26 4.75 -0.71
C HIS A 22 4.78 5.14 -0.84
N ILE A 23 3.87 4.34 -0.28
CA ILE A 23 2.44 4.67 -0.19
C ILE A 23 2.22 5.96 0.61
N LEU A 24 2.83 6.10 1.79
CA LEU A 24 2.68 7.29 2.63
C LEU A 24 3.23 8.55 1.94
N TYR A 25 4.37 8.42 1.27
CA TYR A 25 4.96 9.49 0.48
C TYR A 25 4.02 10.01 -0.59
N HIS A 26 3.41 9.13 -1.38
CA HIS A 26 2.46 9.53 -2.42
C HIS A 26 1.14 10.03 -1.84
N ALA A 27 0.65 9.43 -0.75
CA ALA A 27 -0.53 9.90 -0.04
C ALA A 27 -0.37 11.32 0.53
N GLY A 28 0.87 11.72 0.85
CA GLY A 28 1.20 13.09 1.26
C GLY A 28 1.18 14.12 0.12
N LYS A 29 1.20 13.67 -1.15
CA LYS A 29 1.08 14.52 -2.34
C LYS A 29 -0.34 14.59 -2.90
N GLY A 30 -1.15 13.56 -2.65
CA GLY A 30 -2.52 13.45 -3.14
C GLY A 30 -3.11 12.07 -2.86
N PRO A 31 -4.42 11.86 -3.13
CA PRO A 31 -5.06 10.58 -2.86
C PRO A 31 -4.44 9.43 -3.65
N VAL A 32 -4.17 8.33 -2.97
CA VAL A 32 -3.68 7.09 -3.57
C VAL A 32 -4.87 6.20 -3.94
N VAL A 33 -4.92 5.76 -5.20
CA VAL A 33 -5.83 4.70 -5.66
C VAL A 33 -5.02 3.41 -5.81
N GLY A 34 -5.51 2.30 -5.26
CA GLY A 34 -4.76 1.03 -5.24
C GLY A 34 -4.27 0.57 -6.62
N GLN A 35 -5.10 0.68 -7.65
CA GLN A 35 -4.72 0.33 -9.03
C GLN A 35 -3.61 1.24 -9.59
N TRP A 36 -3.63 2.53 -9.25
CA TRP A 36 -2.57 3.45 -9.64
C TRP A 36 -1.26 3.10 -8.90
N MET A 37 -1.35 2.80 -7.60
CA MET A 37 -0.20 2.40 -6.79
C MET A 37 0.49 1.13 -7.29
N LEU A 38 -0.29 0.14 -7.75
CA LEU A 38 0.26 -1.06 -8.38
C LEU A 38 1.12 -0.72 -9.61
N ARG A 39 0.65 0.19 -10.47
CA ARG A 39 1.40 0.62 -11.67
C ARG A 39 2.62 1.44 -11.32
N GLU A 40 2.50 2.36 -10.36
CA GLU A 40 3.62 3.16 -9.88
C GLU A 40 4.75 2.27 -9.36
N LEU A 41 4.43 1.30 -8.49
CA LEU A 41 5.41 0.35 -7.96
C LEU A 41 6.03 -0.55 -9.04
N ALA A 42 5.24 -1.00 -10.01
CA ALA A 42 5.75 -1.76 -11.13
C ALA A 42 6.74 -0.93 -11.98
N GLY A 43 6.50 0.37 -12.14
CA GLY A 43 7.43 1.30 -12.78
C GLY A 43 8.77 1.43 -12.06
N HIS A 44 8.80 1.18 -10.75
CA HIS A 44 10.01 1.13 -9.92
C HIS A 44 10.62 -0.28 -9.78
N GLY A 45 10.09 -1.27 -10.52
CA GLY A 45 10.58 -2.65 -10.50
C GLY A 45 10.05 -3.52 -9.35
N TYR A 46 9.04 -3.06 -8.61
CA TYR A 46 8.40 -3.85 -7.54
C TYR A 46 7.23 -4.67 -8.09
N GLU A 47 7.31 -6.00 -7.98
CA GLU A 47 6.21 -6.90 -8.28
C GLU A 47 5.34 -7.14 -7.04
N ILE A 48 4.22 -6.41 -6.95
CA ILE A 48 3.22 -6.60 -5.90
C ILE A 48 1.87 -6.99 -6.50
N SER A 49 1.28 -8.06 -6.00
CA SER A 49 -0.04 -8.51 -6.44
C SER A 49 -1.16 -7.69 -5.82
N PRO A 50 -2.33 -7.58 -6.47
CA PRO A 50 -3.55 -7.04 -5.86
C PRO A 50 -3.88 -7.68 -4.50
N GLY A 51 -3.71 -9.00 -4.40
CA GLY A 51 -3.94 -9.76 -3.16
C GLY A 51 -3.00 -9.40 -2.00
N THR A 52 -1.89 -8.71 -2.29
CA THR A 52 -1.00 -8.17 -1.26
C THR A 52 -1.28 -6.68 -1.01
N MET A 53 -1.49 -5.91 -2.09
CA MET A 53 -1.68 -4.46 -2.03
C MET A 53 -2.94 -4.07 -1.25
N TYR A 54 -4.10 -4.64 -1.58
CA TYR A 54 -5.36 -4.20 -0.98
C TYR A 54 -5.45 -4.53 0.52
N PRO A 55 -5.03 -5.72 0.99
CA PRO A 55 -4.92 -5.97 2.43
C PRO A 55 -3.89 -5.08 3.14
N LEU A 56 -2.80 -4.69 2.46
CA LEU A 56 -1.82 -3.75 3.02
C LEU A 56 -2.44 -2.37 3.24
N LEU A 57 -3.14 -1.82 2.24
CA LEU A 57 -3.84 -0.53 2.34
C LEU A 57 -4.90 -0.55 3.46
N GLN A 58 -5.70 -1.62 3.56
CA GLN A 58 -6.66 -1.80 4.65
C GLN A 58 -5.99 -1.82 6.03
N ARG A 59 -4.80 -2.45 6.14
CA ARG A 59 -4.04 -2.48 7.40
C ARG A 59 -3.49 -1.10 7.75
N MET A 60 -2.97 -0.36 6.77
CA MET A 60 -2.47 1.01 6.98
C MET A 60 -3.60 1.96 7.41
N GLU A 61 -4.80 1.80 6.83
CA GLU A 61 -6.02 2.49 7.27
C GLU A 61 -6.40 2.10 8.70
N LYS A 62 -6.47 0.80 9.02
CA LYS A 62 -6.78 0.32 10.39
C LYS A 62 -5.79 0.85 11.43
N ASN A 63 -4.52 1.03 11.06
CA ASN A 63 -3.48 1.60 11.91
C ASN A 63 -3.58 3.14 12.06
N GLY A 64 -4.51 3.76 11.34
CA GLY A 64 -4.77 5.19 11.33
C GLY A 64 -3.76 6.00 10.54
N TRP A 65 -2.91 5.38 9.71
CA TRP A 65 -1.93 6.09 8.86
C TRP A 65 -2.56 6.63 7.57
N LEU A 66 -3.63 5.98 7.12
CA LEU A 66 -4.42 6.38 5.98
C LEU A 66 -5.89 6.50 6.38
N ARG A 67 -6.65 7.29 5.63
CA ARG A 67 -8.11 7.33 5.64
C ARG A 67 -8.64 6.95 4.27
N CYS A 68 -9.59 6.03 4.17
CA CYS A 68 -10.22 5.67 2.91
C CYS A 68 -11.50 6.48 2.69
N GLU A 69 -11.68 7.00 1.48
CA GLU A 69 -12.97 7.47 0.97
C GLU A 69 -13.42 6.52 -0.14
N VAL A 70 -14.70 6.15 -0.09
CA VAL A 70 -15.34 5.30 -1.08
C VAL A 70 -16.22 6.17 -1.93
N ALA A 71 -16.05 6.10 -3.25
CA ALA A 71 -16.92 6.81 -4.19
C ALA A 71 -18.38 6.36 -3.99
N PRO A 72 -19.37 7.27 -3.96
CA PRO A 72 -20.77 6.91 -3.75
C PRO A 72 -21.32 6.06 -4.91
N GLU A 73 -20.79 6.25 -6.11
CA GLU A 73 -21.07 5.44 -7.29
C GLU A 73 -20.27 4.11 -7.32
N GLY A 74 -20.95 2.98 -7.53
CA GLY A 74 -20.31 1.70 -7.85
C GLY A 74 -20.50 0.56 -6.84
N GLY A 75 -21.19 0.78 -5.73
CA GLY A 75 -21.53 -0.26 -4.74
C GLY A 75 -20.29 -1.04 -4.29
N ALA A 76 -20.31 -2.37 -4.42
CA ALA A 76 -19.17 -3.22 -4.04
C ALA A 76 -17.88 -2.97 -4.86
N ARG A 77 -17.98 -2.34 -6.03
CA ARG A 77 -16.84 -2.01 -6.92
C ARG A 77 -16.49 -0.52 -6.88
N ALA A 78 -17.07 0.24 -5.95
CA ALA A 78 -16.79 1.64 -5.78
C ALA A 78 -15.28 1.90 -5.63
N ARG A 79 -14.81 2.95 -6.28
CA ARG A 79 -13.40 3.34 -6.22
C ARG A 79 -13.05 3.77 -4.79
N LYS A 80 -11.92 3.28 -4.29
CA LYS A 80 -11.35 3.67 -3.01
C LYS A 80 -10.17 4.62 -3.23
N SER A 81 -10.21 5.76 -2.55
CA SER A 81 -9.14 6.76 -2.49
C SER A 81 -8.60 6.82 -1.07
N TYR A 82 -7.29 6.67 -0.91
CA TYR A 82 -6.61 6.67 0.38
C TYR A 82 -5.85 7.98 0.57
N TYR A 83 -6.08 8.65 1.69
CA TYR A 83 -5.46 9.93 2.04
C TYR A 83 -4.55 9.76 3.25
N LEU A 84 -3.44 10.50 3.27
CA LEU A 84 -2.55 10.55 4.43
C LEU A 84 -3.27 11.21 5.62
N THR A 85 -3.08 10.67 6.81
CA THR A 85 -3.53 11.28 8.08
C THR A 85 -2.35 11.92 8.80
N ASP A 86 -2.62 12.72 9.84
CA ASP A 86 -1.56 13.28 10.69
C ASP A 86 -0.72 12.22 11.39
N ARG A 87 -1.30 11.06 11.72
CA ARG A 87 -0.59 9.91 12.31
C ARG A 87 0.29 9.17 11.31
N GLY A 88 -0.01 9.27 10.02
CA GLY A 88 0.78 8.66 8.95
C GLY A 88 1.93 9.52 8.44
N ARG A 89 1.97 10.80 8.81
CA ARG A 89 2.99 11.78 8.39
C ARG A 89 4.35 11.50 9.03
#